data_AF-A0A5E4IDK1-F1
#
_entry.id   AF-A0A5E4IDK1-F1
#
_cell.length_a   1.000
_cell.length_b   1.000
_cell.length_c   1.000
_cell.angle_alpha   90.00
_cell.angle_beta   90.00
_cell.angle_gamma   90.00
#
_symmetry.space_group_name_H-M   'P 1'
#
loop_
_entity.id
_entity.type
_entity.pdbx_description
1 polymer ?
#
loop_
_entity_poly.entity_id
_entity_poly.type
_entity_poly.pdbx_seq_one_letter_code
_entity_poly.pdbx_strand_id
1 'polypeptide(L)'
;MNTLLYVVTLAYLLVTLYLGYRGWKTTKDSEGYMVAGRKIHPYIMAMSYGATFISTSAIVGFGGTAALFGMGLLWLTLLNIFVGIFLAFIVYGKRTRKMGHNLGAMTFP
;
A
#
# COMPACT_ATOMS: atom_id res chain seq x y z
N MET A 1 8.89 27.49 11.84
CA MET A 1 7.92 26.40 11.55
C MET A 1 6.54 26.89 11.96
N ASN A 2 5.52 26.76 11.09
CA ASN A 2 4.19 27.35 11.31
C ASN A 2 3.37 26.52 12.33
N THR A 3 2.69 27.16 13.28
CA THR A 3 1.77 26.52 14.25
C THR A 3 0.76 25.59 13.56
N LEU A 4 0.26 25.97 12.38
CA LEU A 4 -0.66 25.16 11.58
C LEU A 4 -0.05 23.78 11.23
N LEU A 5 1.24 23.74 10.88
CA LEU A 5 1.91 22.49 10.49
C LEU A 5 1.94 21.52 11.67
N TYR A 6 2.28 22.00 12.88
CA TYR A 6 2.28 21.18 14.08
C TYR A 6 0.90 20.60 14.39
N VAL A 7 -0.16 21.41 14.27
CA VAL A 7 -1.54 20.96 14.50
C VAL A 7 -1.93 19.86 13.53
N VAL A 8 -1.68 20.05 12.23
CA VAL A 8 -2.01 19.06 11.19
C VAL A 8 -1.22 17.76 11.39
N THR A 9 0.08 17.85 11.68
CA THR A 9 0.91 16.66 11.94
C THR A 9 0.44 15.91 13.18
N LEU A 10 0.12 16.61 14.27
CA LEU A 10 -0.36 15.96 15.50
C LEU A 10 -1.70 15.27 15.27
N ALA A 11 -2.64 15.94 14.57
CA ALA A 11 -3.93 15.34 14.22
C ALA A 11 -3.75 14.08 13.37
N TYR A 12 -2.89 14.11 12.35
CA TYR A 12 -2.57 12.94 11.53
C TYR A 12 -2.01 11.77 12.35
N LEU A 13 -1.06 12.04 13.26
CA LEU A 13 -0.51 11.02 14.15
C LEU A 13 -1.57 10.42 15.08
N LEU A 14 -2.44 11.26 15.67
CA LEU A 14 -3.51 10.77 16.54
C LEU A 14 -4.51 9.89 15.78
N VAL A 15 -4.90 10.28 14.57
CA VAL A 15 -5.80 9.48 13.72
C VAL A 15 -5.17 8.14 13.34
N THR A 16 -3.91 8.14 12.90
CA THR A 16 -3.21 6.91 12.51
C THR A 16 -2.99 5.97 13.70
N LEU A 17 -2.60 6.50 14.86
CA LEU A 17 -2.47 5.72 16.10
C LEU A 17 -3.81 5.13 16.53
N TYR A 18 -4.89 5.93 16.48
CA TYR A 18 -6.22 5.47 16.81
C TYR A 18 -6.68 4.32 15.89
N LEU A 19 -6.48 4.45 14.58
CA LEU A 19 -6.80 3.39 13.62
C LEU A 19 -5.98 2.12 13.87
N GLY A 20 -4.68 2.27 14.17
CA GLY A 20 -3.82 1.14 14.54
C GLY A 20 -4.28 0.44 15.82
N TYR A 21 -4.63 1.19 16.86
CA TYR A 21 -5.18 0.67 18.10
C TYR A 21 -6.52 -0.05 17.90
N ARG A 22 -7.41 0.53 17.09
CA ARG A 22 -8.70 -0.08 16.72
C ARG A 22 -8.48 -1.41 16.01
N GLY A 23 -7.58 -1.44 15.01
CA GLY A 23 -7.21 -2.65 14.29
C GLY A 23 -6.66 -3.74 15.23
N TRP A 24 -5.72 -3.38 16.10
CA TRP A 24 -5.14 -4.29 17.09
C TRP A 24 -6.21 -4.89 18.01
N LYS A 25 -7.15 -4.09 18.52
CA LYS A 25 -8.23 -4.60 19.38
C LYS A 25 -9.18 -5.57 18.66
N THR A 26 -9.42 -5.36 17.37
CA THR A 26 -10.34 -6.17 16.57
C THR A 26 -9.73 -7.46 16.04
N THR A 27 -8.41 -7.51 15.84
CA THR A 27 -7.73 -8.71 15.33
C THR A 27 -7.58 -9.76 16.44
N LYS A 28 -8.10 -10.97 16.20
CA LYS A 28 -8.11 -12.07 17.19
C LYS A 28 -7.28 -13.29 16.81
N ASP A 29 -6.94 -13.42 15.53
CA ASP A 29 -6.30 -14.59 14.94
C ASP A 29 -5.33 -14.19 13.81
N SER A 30 -4.51 -15.16 13.39
CA SER A 30 -3.54 -14.96 12.31
C SER A 30 -4.20 -14.66 10.96
N GLU A 31 -5.41 -15.19 10.71
CA GLU A 31 -6.15 -14.90 9.47
C GLU A 31 -6.66 -13.47 9.42
N GLY A 32 -7.23 -12.97 10.52
CA GLY A 32 -7.59 -11.58 10.69
C GLY A 32 -6.39 -10.64 10.59
N TYR A 33 -5.21 -11.08 11.05
CA TYR A 33 -4.00 -10.25 10.98
C TYR A 33 -3.40 -10.18 9.57
N MET A 34 -3.21 -11.34 8.91
CA MET A 34 -2.44 -11.44 7.68
C MET A 34 -3.25 -11.10 6.43
N VAL A 35 -4.53 -11.48 6.39
CA VAL A 35 -5.39 -11.36 5.20
C VAL A 35 -6.76 -10.72 5.52
N ALA A 36 -6.90 -10.15 6.72
CA ALA A 36 -8.11 -9.51 7.21
C ALA A 36 -9.38 -10.38 7.05
N GLY A 37 -9.22 -11.68 7.34
CA GLY A 37 -10.30 -12.66 7.24
C GLY A 37 -10.91 -12.78 5.85
N ARG A 38 -10.21 -12.30 4.80
CA ARG A 38 -10.64 -12.29 3.39
C ARG A 38 -11.96 -11.54 3.13
N LYS A 39 -12.37 -10.65 4.04
CA LYS A 39 -13.65 -9.91 4.00
C LYS A 39 -13.52 -8.44 3.58
N ILE A 40 -12.30 -7.93 3.38
CA ILE A 40 -12.10 -6.53 2.99
C ILE A 40 -12.63 -6.26 1.58
N HIS A 41 -13.33 -5.15 1.42
CA HIS A 41 -13.83 -4.69 0.14
C HIS A 41 -12.67 -4.45 -0.86
N PRO A 42 -12.75 -4.93 -2.12
CA PRO A 42 -11.66 -4.85 -3.10
C PRO A 42 -11.08 -3.45 -3.30
N TYR A 43 -11.92 -2.41 -3.24
CA TYR A 43 -11.48 -1.02 -3.33
C TYR A 43 -10.50 -0.63 -2.21
N ILE A 44 -10.80 -1.01 -0.97
CA ILE A 44 -9.93 -0.71 0.19
C ILE A 44 -8.61 -1.45 0.02
N MET A 45 -8.64 -2.72 -0.44
CA MET A 45 -7.41 -3.46 -0.72
C MET A 45 -6.56 -2.79 -1.81
N ALA A 46 -7.16 -2.31 -2.90
CA ALA A 46 -6.45 -1.63 -3.97
C ALA A 46 -5.82 -0.31 -3.50
N MET A 47 -6.56 0.50 -2.75
CA MET A 47 -6.05 1.75 -2.17
C MET A 47 -4.91 1.49 -1.18
N SER A 48 -5.05 0.49 -0.30
CA SER A 48 -3.98 0.11 0.64
C SER A 48 -2.73 -0.39 -0.07
N TYR A 49 -2.88 -1.16 -1.15
CA TYR A 49 -1.75 -1.61 -1.97
C TYR A 49 -1.02 -0.41 -2.61
N GLY A 50 -1.76 0.54 -3.19
CA GLY A 50 -1.21 1.77 -3.75
C GLY A 50 -0.48 2.62 -2.71
N ALA A 51 -1.08 2.79 -1.53
CA ALA A 51 -0.46 3.53 -0.43
C ALA A 51 0.82 2.85 0.08
N THR A 52 0.85 1.52 0.14
CA THR A 52 2.03 0.74 0.55
C THR A 52 3.17 0.87 -0.46
N PHE A 53 2.83 1.00 -1.75
CA PHE A 53 3.82 1.12 -2.82
C PHE A 53 4.58 2.45 -2.80
N ILE A 54 3.94 3.53 -2.32
CA ILE A 54 4.54 4.87 -2.28
C ILE A 54 5.15 5.12 -0.90
N SER A 55 6.47 4.95 -0.79
CA SER A 55 7.24 5.24 0.42
C SER A 55 7.76 6.69 0.46
N THR A 56 8.21 7.15 1.62
CA THR A 56 8.94 8.42 1.73
C THR A 56 10.19 8.46 0.85
N SER A 57 10.87 7.32 0.65
CA SER A 57 12.00 7.23 -0.27
C SER A 57 11.56 7.42 -1.73
N ALA A 58 10.35 7.00 -2.10
CA ALA A 58 9.81 7.30 -3.42
C ALA A 58 9.62 8.82 -3.61
N ILE A 59 9.07 9.52 -2.61
CA ILE A 59 8.78 10.96 -2.71
C ILE A 59 10.08 11.79 -2.69
N VAL A 60 10.92 11.61 -1.68
CA VAL A 60 12.14 12.40 -1.50
C VAL A 60 13.24 11.97 -2.47
N GLY A 61 13.41 10.65 -2.64
CA GLY A 61 14.44 10.08 -3.50
C GLY A 61 14.20 10.39 -4.98
N PHE A 62 13.00 10.10 -5.50
CA PHE A 62 12.72 10.41 -6.91
C PHE A 62 12.65 11.91 -7.17
N GLY A 63 12.31 12.75 -6.17
CA GLY A 63 12.42 14.20 -6.31
C GLY A 63 13.86 14.64 -6.60
N GLY A 64 14.83 14.12 -5.84
CA GLY A 64 16.26 14.37 -6.08
C GLY A 64 16.77 13.78 -7.40
N THR A 65 16.37 12.55 -7.72
CA THR A 65 16.72 11.89 -8.99
C THR A 65 16.12 12.61 -10.20
N ALA A 66 14.91 13.15 -10.09
CA ALA A 66 14.28 13.93 -11.16
C ALA A 66 15.02 15.24 -11.44
N ALA A 67 15.71 15.83 -10.45
CA ALA A 67 16.57 16.99 -10.69
C ALA A 67 17.78 16.66 -11.58
N LEU A 68 18.26 15.41 -11.56
CA LEU A 68 19.39 14.95 -12.36
C LEU A 68 18.97 14.46 -13.76
N PHE A 69 17.88 13.71 -13.86
CA PHE A 69 17.44 13.05 -15.09
C PHE A 69 16.23 13.72 -15.77
N GLY A 70 15.70 14.78 -15.15
CA GLY A 70 14.55 15.52 -15.64
C GLY A 70 13.26 14.69 -15.68
N MET A 71 12.30 15.17 -16.49
CA MET A 71 10.99 14.54 -16.65
C MET A 71 11.02 13.16 -17.31
N GLY A 72 12.17 12.75 -17.88
CA GLY A 72 12.34 11.40 -18.42
C GLY A 72 12.15 10.30 -17.37
N LEU A 73 12.39 10.61 -16.08
CA LEU A 73 12.16 9.68 -14.97
C LEU A 73 10.69 9.24 -14.85
N LEU A 74 9.74 10.02 -15.37
CA LEU A 74 8.34 9.63 -15.39
C LEU A 74 8.08 8.34 -16.19
N TRP A 75 8.90 8.04 -17.21
CA TRP A 75 8.78 6.79 -17.95
C TRP A 75 9.04 5.57 -17.06
N LEU A 76 10.00 5.68 -16.14
CA LEU A 76 10.26 4.62 -15.17
C LEU A 76 9.04 4.41 -14.26
N THR A 77 8.46 5.48 -13.72
CA THR A 77 7.25 5.41 -12.89
C THR A 77 6.08 4.82 -13.68
N LEU A 78 5.86 5.28 -14.91
CA LEU A 78 4.79 4.81 -15.77
C LEU A 78 4.93 3.32 -16.10
N LEU A 79 6.12 2.88 -16.52
CA LEU A 79 6.36 1.47 -16.82
C LEU A 79 6.27 0.59 -15.57
N ASN A 80 6.72 1.08 -14.42
CA ASN A 80 6.63 0.34 -13.16
C ASN A 80 5.15 0.14 -12.75
N ILE A 81 4.33 1.19 -12.81
CA ILE A 81 2.90 1.10 -12.49
C ILE A 81 2.17 0.26 -13.53
N PHE A 82 2.37 0.52 -14.82
CA PHE A 82 1.63 -0.14 -15.88
C PHE A 82 2.06 -1.60 -16.07
N VAL A 83 3.36 -1.84 -16.28
CA VAL A 83 3.88 -3.18 -16.54
C VAL A 83 4.09 -3.96 -15.24
N GLY A 84 4.72 -3.33 -14.25
CA GLY A 84 5.09 -3.98 -12.99
C GLY A 84 3.90 -4.29 -12.08
N ILE A 85 2.90 -3.41 -12.02
CA ILE A 85 1.73 -3.58 -11.16
C ILE A 85 0.51 -3.97 -11.99
N PHE A 86 0.03 -3.11 -12.88
CA PHE A 86 -1.28 -3.30 -13.52
C PHE A 86 -1.35 -4.58 -14.36
N LEU A 87 -0.40 -4.80 -15.27
CA LEU A 87 -0.35 -6.04 -16.06
C LEU A 87 -0.14 -7.27 -15.17
N ALA A 88 0.73 -7.20 -14.17
CA ALA A 88 0.94 -8.31 -13.23
C ALA A 88 -0.34 -8.70 -12.49
N PHE A 89 -1.12 -7.73 -12.00
CA PHE A 89 -2.39 -7.99 -11.32
C PHE A 89 -3.47 -8.53 -12.26
N ILE A 90 -3.51 -8.07 -13.51
CA ILE A 90 -4.45 -8.60 -14.52
C ILE A 90 -4.13 -10.07 -14.83
N VAL A 91 -2.85 -10.39 -15.06
CA VAL A 91 -2.43 -11.73 -15.49
C VAL A 91 -2.46 -12.73 -14.34
N TYR A 92 -1.95 -12.35 -13.17
CA TYR A 92 -1.75 -13.26 -12.04
C TYR A 92 -2.81 -13.12 -10.95
N GLY A 93 -3.38 -11.93 -10.73
CA GLY A 93 -4.17 -11.61 -9.53
C GLY A 93 -5.33 -12.59 -9.27
N LYS A 94 -6.14 -12.91 -10.28
CA LYS A 94 -7.26 -13.87 -10.12
C LYS A 94 -6.77 -15.29 -9.83
N ARG A 95 -5.71 -15.74 -10.51
CA ARG A 95 -5.17 -17.10 -10.39
C ARG A 95 -4.53 -17.31 -9.02
N THR A 96 -3.66 -16.38 -8.61
CA THR A 96 -2.99 -16.40 -7.31
C THR A 96 -4.00 -16.29 -6.17
N ARG A 97 -5.05 -15.47 -6.30
CA ARG A 97 -6.11 -15.39 -5.29
C ARG A 97 -6.87 -16.70 -5.13
N LYS A 98 -7.24 -17.37 -6.24
CA LYS A 98 -7.93 -18.67 -6.19
C LYS A 98 -7.04 -19.74 -5.56
N MET A 99 -5.77 -19.80 -5.95
CA MET A 99 -4.80 -20.74 -5.39
C MET A 99 -4.57 -20.51 -3.89
N GLY A 100 -4.39 -19.25 -3.47
CA GLY A 100 -4.21 -18.91 -2.07
C GLY A 100 -5.43 -19.24 -1.19
N HIS A 101 -6.64 -19.15 -1.75
CA HIS A 101 -7.84 -19.60 -1.04
C HIS A 101 -7.89 -21.13 -0.88
N ASN A 102 -7.59 -21.87 -1.95
CA ASN A 102 -7.62 -23.34 -1.94
C ASN A 102 -6.54 -23.96 -1.05
N LEU A 103 -5.35 -23.35 -0.98
CA LEU A 103 -4.23 -23.84 -0.16
C LEU A 103 -4.27 -23.32 1.28
N GLY A 104 -5.24 -22.47 1.63
CA GLY A 104 -5.23 -21.77 2.91
C GLY A 104 -4.01 -20.89 3.12
N ALA A 105 -3.34 -20.47 2.03
CA ALA A 105 -2.10 -19.73 2.09
C ALA A 105 -2.30 -18.33 2.69
N MET A 106 -1.38 -17.96 3.57
CA MET A 106 -1.35 -16.66 4.26
C MET A 106 -0.41 -15.66 3.56
N THR A 107 0.41 -16.17 2.64
CA THR A 107 1.41 -15.44 1.85
C THR A 107 1.27 -15.81 0.37
N PHE A 108 2.28 -15.51 -0.44
CA PHE A 108 2.33 -15.96 -1.83
C PHE A 108 2.30 -17.51 -1.89
N PRO A 109 1.34 -18.12 -2.60
CA PRO A 109 1.25 -19.56 -2.84
C PRO A 109 2.21 -20.05 -3.93
#